data_AF-A0A6S7IT30-F1
#
_entry.id   AF-A0A6S7IT30-F1
#
_cell.length_a   1.000
_cell.length_b   1.000
_cell.length_c   1.000
_cell.angle_alpha   90.00
_cell.angle_beta   90.00
_cell.angle_gamma   90.00
#
_symmetry.space_group_name_H-M   'P 1'
#
loop_
_entity.id
_entity.type
_entity.pdbx_description
1 polymer ?
#
loop_
_entity_poly.entity_id
_entity_poly.type
_entity_poly.pdbx_seq_one_letter_code
_entity_poly.pdbx_strand_id
1 'polypeptide(L)'
;HCQGQCGIVYCARRKDTVDLAPELKSANINAVFVHGDLNDLERRKHEHAWTIGLAQVICATKSFGMGIDRKDVRFLLHMCFPESIEDYYQEIGRAGKDGLPALCTLFFKHEDRSFHLHNILKIEDKDYQEHKYNMMNKMVNYCDSGSSCHHRCILSYFEEVSPECEEHCDICIGDIQSQKDCTILTILEVQKKATVFLSQVLLGSSASELKALSLDVAHGFRSAKPYYQQRTGRKQLQRLIYHLIVKGIIKKEIAGTTEKPTILLNQGNTEKLMDNKEIILF
;
A
#
# COMPACT_ATOMS: atom_id res chain seq x y z
N HIS A 1 -20.16 0.50 -11.88
CA HIS A 1 -20.11 1.96 -11.77
C HIS A 1 -19.54 2.64 -13.03
N CYS A 2 -18.45 2.17 -13.65
CA CYS A 2 -17.82 2.86 -14.80
C CYS A 2 -18.00 2.15 -16.16
N GLN A 3 -19.14 1.52 -16.43
CA GLN A 3 -19.34 0.72 -17.64
C GLN A 3 -19.21 1.58 -18.91
N GLY A 4 -18.37 1.15 -19.85
CA GLY A 4 -18.13 1.85 -21.12
C GLY A 4 -17.30 3.13 -21.01
N GLN A 5 -16.81 3.48 -19.82
CA GLN A 5 -16.02 4.68 -19.61
C GLN A 5 -14.52 4.47 -19.88
N CYS A 6 -13.82 5.57 -20.19
CA CYS A 6 -12.37 5.57 -20.36
C CYS A 6 -11.67 5.48 -19.00
N GLY A 7 -10.63 4.65 -18.91
CA GLY A 7 -9.82 4.58 -17.70
C GLY A 7 -8.38 4.14 -17.88
N ILE A 8 -7.60 4.37 -16.83
CA ILE A 8 -6.20 3.98 -16.70
C ILE A 8 -6.08 2.99 -15.54
N VAL A 9 -5.31 1.92 -15.73
CA VAL A 9 -4.97 0.98 -14.65
C VAL A 9 -3.46 0.95 -14.46
N TYR A 10 -2.98 1.62 -13.41
CA TYR A 10 -1.59 1.62 -13.03
C TYR A 10 -1.21 0.32 -12.30
N CYS A 11 -0.24 -0.38 -12.86
CA CYS A 11 0.29 -1.63 -12.35
C CYS A 11 1.75 -1.45 -11.90
N ALA A 12 2.16 -2.18 -10.86
CA ALA A 12 3.53 -2.13 -10.36
C ALA A 12 4.53 -2.77 -11.32
N ARG A 13 4.15 -3.88 -11.97
CA ARG A 13 5.06 -4.68 -12.81
C ARG A 13 4.60 -4.71 -14.25
N ARG A 14 5.57 -4.82 -15.16
CA ARG A 14 5.32 -4.95 -16.61
C ARG A 14 4.45 -6.17 -16.90
N LYS A 15 4.77 -7.30 -16.27
CA LYS A 15 3.99 -8.54 -16.36
C LYS A 15 2.51 -8.33 -16.03
N ASP A 16 2.22 -7.61 -14.95
CA ASP A 16 0.84 -7.34 -14.53
C ASP A 16 0.05 -6.59 -15.62
N THR A 17 0.69 -5.67 -16.35
CA THR A 17 0.03 -4.97 -17.47
C THR A 17 -0.27 -5.91 -18.64
N VAL A 18 0.62 -6.85 -18.94
CA VAL A 18 0.50 -7.82 -20.03
C VAL A 18 -0.56 -8.87 -19.70
N ASP A 19 -0.65 -9.29 -18.44
CA ASP A 19 -1.61 -10.29 -17.97
C ASP A 19 -3.02 -9.68 -17.83
N LEU A 20 -3.13 -8.44 -17.33
CA LEU A 20 -4.42 -7.81 -17.04
C LEU A 20 -5.20 -7.40 -18.31
N ALA A 21 -4.54 -6.90 -19.35
CA ALA A 21 -5.24 -6.43 -20.54
C ALA A 21 -6.03 -7.55 -21.27
N PRO A 22 -5.49 -8.76 -21.48
CA PRO A 22 -6.25 -9.92 -21.97
C PRO A 22 -7.39 -10.37 -21.05
N GLU A 23 -7.20 -10.33 -19.72
CA GLU A 23 -8.26 -10.65 -18.77
C GLU A 23 -9.45 -9.69 -18.91
N LEU A 24 -9.17 -8.38 -19.01
CA LEU A 24 -10.18 -7.36 -19.26
C LEU A 24 -10.91 -7.60 -20.60
N LYS A 25 -10.18 -7.94 -21.67
CA LYS A 25 -10.79 -8.28 -22.96
C LYS A 25 -11.71 -9.49 -22.87
N SER A 26 -11.31 -10.52 -22.11
CA SER A 26 -12.12 -11.71 -21.88
C SER A 26 -13.40 -11.39 -21.09
N ALA A 27 -13.38 -10.31 -20.30
CA ALA A 27 -14.54 -9.74 -19.63
C ALA A 27 -15.31 -8.70 -20.48
N ASN A 28 -15.09 -8.67 -21.82
CA ASN A 28 -15.69 -7.71 -22.75
C ASN A 28 -15.34 -6.23 -22.50
N ILE A 29 -14.20 -5.96 -21.89
CA ILE A 29 -13.66 -4.60 -21.71
C ILE A 29 -12.46 -4.45 -22.66
N ASN A 30 -12.57 -3.57 -23.66
CA ASN A 30 -11.46 -3.42 -24.61
C ASN A 30 -10.28 -2.70 -23.94
N ALA A 31 -9.22 -3.44 -23.65
CA ALA A 31 -8.04 -2.95 -22.97
C ALA A 31 -6.77 -3.08 -23.82
N VAL A 32 -5.83 -2.17 -23.63
CA VAL A 32 -4.46 -2.25 -24.16
C VAL A 32 -3.47 -2.11 -23.02
N PHE A 33 -2.19 -2.41 -23.26
CA PHE A 33 -1.16 -2.27 -22.24
C PHE A 33 0.05 -1.47 -22.74
N VAL A 34 0.72 -0.78 -21.83
CA VAL A 34 1.95 -0.03 -22.12
C VAL A 34 2.93 -0.16 -20.96
N HIS A 35 4.18 -0.53 -21.27
CA HIS A 35 5.26 -0.59 -20.30
C HIS A 35 6.62 -0.24 -20.93
N GLY A 36 7.65 -0.07 -20.09
CA GLY A 36 9.00 0.33 -20.51
C GLY A 36 9.65 -0.52 -21.61
N ASP A 37 9.36 -1.82 -21.67
CA ASP A 37 10.01 -2.73 -22.65
C ASP A 37 9.36 -2.77 -24.04
N LEU A 38 8.26 -2.07 -24.27
CA LEU A 38 7.67 -1.99 -25.60
C LEU A 38 8.56 -1.13 -26.50
N ASN A 39 8.76 -1.57 -27.74
CA ASN A 39 9.37 -0.71 -28.75
C ASN A 39 8.44 0.46 -29.13
N ASP A 40 9.00 1.49 -29.74
CA ASP A 40 8.26 2.73 -30.06
C ASP A 40 7.07 2.52 -31.01
N LEU A 41 7.11 1.48 -31.86
CA LEU A 41 6.01 1.18 -32.76
C LEU A 41 4.82 0.58 -32.00
N GLU A 42 5.08 -0.42 -31.15
CA GLU A 42 4.05 -1.07 -30.33
C GLU A 42 3.47 -0.12 -29.29
N ARG A 43 4.34 0.65 -28.61
CA ARG A 43 3.92 1.70 -27.67
C ARG A 43 2.96 2.67 -28.35
N ARG A 44 3.35 3.27 -29.49
CA ARG A 44 2.49 4.22 -30.22
C ARG A 44 1.19 3.59 -30.67
N LYS A 45 1.20 2.33 -31.11
CA LYS A 45 -0.02 1.62 -31.50
C LYS A 45 -1.01 1.50 -30.33
N HIS A 46 -0.54 1.11 -29.14
CA HIS A 46 -1.39 0.97 -27.96
C HIS A 46 -1.86 2.33 -27.43
N GLU A 47 -0.96 3.30 -27.31
CA GLU A 47 -1.28 4.66 -26.88
C GLU A 47 -2.28 5.33 -27.84
N HIS A 48 -2.09 5.18 -29.15
CA HIS A 48 -3.00 5.72 -30.15
C HIS A 48 -4.38 5.05 -30.08
N ALA A 49 -4.44 3.72 -30.01
CA ALA A 49 -5.71 2.99 -29.89
C ALA A 49 -6.51 3.42 -28.66
N TRP A 50 -5.85 3.66 -27.53
CA TRP A 50 -6.52 4.20 -26.34
C TRP A 50 -6.88 5.67 -26.52
N THR A 51 -6.01 6.51 -27.10
CA THR A 51 -6.27 7.95 -27.27
C THR A 51 -7.50 8.23 -28.15
N ILE A 52 -7.67 7.50 -29.25
CA ILE A 52 -8.82 7.70 -30.16
C ILE A 52 -10.08 6.92 -29.74
N GLY A 53 -10.05 6.24 -28.58
CA GLY A 53 -11.19 5.51 -28.04
C GLY A 53 -11.44 4.12 -28.64
N LEU A 54 -10.54 3.59 -29.47
CA LEU A 54 -10.63 2.18 -29.89
C LEU A 54 -10.53 1.26 -28.67
N ALA A 55 -9.61 1.53 -27.75
CA ALA A 55 -9.52 0.88 -26.44
C ALA A 55 -10.12 1.77 -25.35
N GLN A 56 -10.92 1.17 -24.46
CA GLN A 56 -11.51 1.83 -23.31
C GLN A 56 -10.51 2.00 -22.18
N VAL A 57 -9.68 0.97 -21.95
CA VAL A 57 -8.76 0.91 -20.80
C VAL A 57 -7.33 0.78 -21.27
N ILE A 58 -6.41 1.45 -20.58
CA ILE A 58 -4.98 1.26 -20.74
C ILE A 58 -4.36 0.79 -19.42
N CYS A 59 -3.78 -0.42 -19.43
CA CYS A 59 -3.04 -1.00 -18.32
C CYS A 59 -1.57 -0.58 -18.44
N ALA A 60 -1.04 0.14 -17.47
CA ALA A 60 0.27 0.75 -17.63
C ALA A 60 1.14 0.71 -16.37
N THR A 61 2.46 0.67 -16.57
CA THR A 61 3.41 0.96 -15.49
C THR A 61 3.69 2.46 -15.38
N LYS A 62 4.39 2.90 -14.33
CA LYS A 62 4.83 4.31 -14.12
C LYS A 62 5.45 5.00 -15.36
N SER A 63 6.04 4.24 -16.29
CA SER A 63 6.55 4.77 -17.57
C SER A 63 5.49 5.41 -18.48
N PHE A 64 4.21 5.23 -18.19
CA PHE A 64 3.11 5.82 -18.95
C PHE A 64 2.74 7.17 -18.34
N GLY A 65 3.17 8.26 -18.97
CA GLY A 65 2.88 9.57 -18.42
C GLY A 65 3.29 10.81 -19.22
N MET A 66 4.33 10.76 -20.05
CA MET A 66 4.75 11.92 -20.83
C MET A 66 3.88 12.06 -22.09
N GLY A 67 3.16 13.19 -22.25
CA GLY A 67 2.48 13.54 -23.51
C GLY A 67 1.07 13.00 -23.74
N ILE A 68 0.42 12.43 -22.71
CA ILE A 68 -0.98 11.96 -22.82
C ILE A 68 -1.96 13.13 -22.65
N ASP A 69 -2.71 13.44 -23.70
CA ASP A 69 -3.75 14.48 -23.73
C ASP A 69 -5.14 13.89 -24.01
N ARG A 70 -5.56 12.89 -23.23
CA ARG A 70 -6.94 12.42 -23.21
C ARG A 70 -7.67 13.08 -22.04
N LYS A 71 -8.70 13.90 -22.33
CA LYS A 71 -9.37 14.73 -21.33
C LYS A 71 -10.49 14.02 -20.57
N ASP A 72 -11.08 13.00 -21.20
CA ASP A 72 -12.28 12.30 -20.77
C ASP A 72 -12.00 11.03 -19.93
N VAL A 73 -10.85 10.96 -19.26
CA VAL A 73 -10.51 9.82 -18.39
C VAL A 73 -11.41 9.87 -17.15
N ARG A 74 -12.28 8.86 -17.00
CA ARG A 74 -13.33 8.81 -15.96
C ARG A 74 -12.93 8.02 -14.74
N PHE A 75 -12.00 7.09 -14.88
CA PHE A 75 -11.49 6.37 -13.73
C PHE A 75 -10.02 6.06 -13.85
N LEU A 76 -9.38 5.94 -12.69
CA LEU A 76 -8.00 5.54 -12.56
C LEU A 76 -7.89 4.53 -11.42
N LEU A 77 -7.26 3.40 -11.68
CA LEU A 77 -7.04 2.35 -10.69
C LEU A 77 -5.54 2.18 -10.46
N HIS A 78 -5.10 2.30 -9.21
CA HIS A 78 -3.78 1.87 -8.78
C HIS A 78 -3.88 0.47 -8.20
N MET A 79 -3.33 -0.52 -8.89
CA MET A 79 -3.28 -1.91 -8.41
C MET A 79 -2.22 -2.13 -7.31
N CYS A 80 -1.38 -1.12 -7.11
CA CYS A 80 -0.33 -1.02 -6.11
C CYS A 80 -0.09 0.48 -5.85
N PHE A 81 0.26 0.85 -4.62
CA PHE A 81 0.54 2.26 -4.30
C PHE A 81 1.80 2.77 -5.06
N PRO A 82 1.83 4.03 -5.50
CA PRO A 82 3.03 4.63 -6.11
C PRO A 82 4.21 4.77 -5.13
N GLU A 83 5.41 5.06 -5.64
CA GLU A 83 6.60 5.20 -4.78
C GLU A 83 6.56 6.45 -3.88
N SER A 84 5.75 7.44 -4.24
CA SER A 84 5.60 8.69 -3.48
C SER A 84 4.22 9.32 -3.69
N ILE A 85 3.90 10.31 -2.85
CA ILE A 85 2.65 11.10 -2.96
C ILE A 85 2.70 11.98 -4.22
N GLU A 86 3.87 12.45 -4.64
CA GLU A 86 4.05 13.20 -5.89
C GLU A 86 3.73 12.36 -7.12
N ASP A 87 4.25 11.12 -7.18
CA ASP A 87 3.91 10.20 -8.25
C ASP A 87 2.40 9.96 -8.30
N TYR A 88 1.81 9.68 -7.14
CA TYR A 88 0.36 9.49 -7.02
C TYR A 88 -0.42 10.71 -7.50
N TYR A 89 -0.05 11.91 -7.06
CA TYR A 89 -0.70 13.17 -7.44
C TYR A 89 -0.63 13.44 -8.95
N GLN A 90 0.53 13.22 -9.57
CA GLN A 90 0.68 13.36 -11.02
C GLN A 90 -0.13 12.35 -11.81
N GLU A 91 -0.24 11.11 -11.31
CA GLU A 91 -0.98 10.03 -11.95
C GLU A 91 -2.49 10.29 -11.87
N ILE A 92 -3.03 10.59 -10.68
CA ILE A 92 -4.47 10.87 -10.51
C ILE A 92 -4.91 12.15 -11.23
N GLY A 93 -4.01 13.14 -11.39
CA GLY A 93 -4.27 14.37 -12.16
C GLY A 93 -4.50 14.16 -13.67
N ARG A 94 -4.45 12.92 -14.15
CA ARG A 94 -4.83 12.56 -15.53
C ARG A 94 -6.32 12.35 -15.70
N ALA A 95 -7.04 12.08 -14.63
CA ALA A 95 -8.47 11.89 -14.63
C ALA A 95 -9.21 13.24 -14.63
N GLY A 96 -10.39 13.32 -15.24
CA GLY A 96 -11.27 14.48 -15.10
C GLY A 96 -10.75 15.81 -15.66
N LYS A 97 -9.83 15.80 -16.64
CA LYS A 97 -9.26 17.04 -17.22
C LYS A 97 -10.28 17.90 -17.98
N ASP A 98 -11.42 17.33 -18.35
CA ASP A 98 -12.58 18.04 -18.88
C ASP A 98 -13.45 18.72 -17.81
N GLY A 99 -13.08 18.60 -16.52
CA GLY A 99 -13.81 19.14 -15.39
C GLY A 99 -15.00 18.29 -14.95
N LEU A 100 -15.27 17.16 -15.62
CA LEU A 100 -16.32 16.23 -15.21
C LEU A 100 -15.82 15.26 -14.15
N PRO A 101 -16.73 14.74 -13.27
CA PRO A 101 -16.36 13.81 -12.23
C PRO A 101 -15.56 12.61 -12.75
N ALA A 102 -14.55 12.23 -11.97
CA ALA A 102 -13.75 11.04 -12.20
C ALA A 102 -13.39 10.39 -10.87
N LEU A 103 -13.20 9.06 -10.89
CA LEU A 103 -12.91 8.28 -9.70
C LEU A 103 -11.48 7.74 -9.74
N CYS A 104 -10.70 8.07 -8.71
CA CYS A 104 -9.37 7.50 -8.51
C CYS A 104 -9.43 6.51 -7.34
N THR A 105 -9.05 5.26 -7.59
CA THR A 105 -9.08 4.19 -6.58
C THR A 105 -7.71 3.58 -6.43
N LEU A 106 -7.21 3.52 -5.19
CA LEU A 106 -5.94 2.90 -4.87
C LEU A 106 -6.18 1.62 -4.05
N PHE A 107 -5.82 0.48 -4.63
CA PHE A 107 -5.84 -0.80 -3.94
C PHE A 107 -4.58 -0.94 -3.10
N PHE A 108 -4.71 -0.74 -1.80
CA PHE A 108 -3.59 -0.78 -0.87
C PHE A 108 -3.46 -2.15 -0.19
N LYS A 109 -2.25 -2.71 -0.24
CA LYS A 109 -1.83 -3.87 0.56
C LYS A 109 -0.46 -3.59 1.13
N HIS A 110 -0.26 -3.86 2.43
CA HIS A 110 1.05 -3.64 3.03
C HIS A 110 2.13 -4.57 2.45
N GLU A 111 1.75 -5.72 1.92
CA GLU A 111 2.64 -6.66 1.24
C GLU A 111 3.38 -6.01 0.07
N ASP A 112 2.74 -5.05 -0.61
CA ASP A 112 3.31 -4.35 -1.76
C ASP A 112 4.52 -3.49 -1.37
N ARG A 113 4.65 -3.12 -0.09
CA ARG A 113 5.84 -2.43 0.44
C ARG A 113 7.13 -3.21 0.20
N SER A 114 7.06 -4.54 0.23
CA SER A 114 8.24 -5.39 -0.03
C SER A 114 8.80 -5.19 -1.43
N PHE A 115 7.94 -4.97 -2.43
CA PHE A 115 8.33 -4.72 -3.81
C PHE A 115 9.05 -3.38 -3.95
N HIS A 116 8.49 -2.30 -3.42
CA HIS A 116 9.14 -0.98 -3.45
C HIS A 116 10.46 -0.97 -2.68
N LEU A 117 10.48 -1.57 -1.48
CA LEU A 117 11.70 -1.66 -0.69
C LEU A 117 12.80 -2.42 -1.41
N HIS A 118 12.48 -3.52 -2.09
CA HIS A 118 13.44 -4.27 -2.89
C HIS A 118 14.09 -3.41 -3.99
N ASN A 119 13.31 -2.55 -4.65
CA ASN A 119 13.84 -1.63 -5.67
C ASN A 119 14.69 -0.52 -5.06
N ILE A 120 14.26 0.05 -3.94
CA ILE A 120 14.98 1.11 -3.21
C ILE A 120 16.34 0.59 -2.71
N LEU A 121 16.40 -0.64 -2.21
CA LEU A 121 17.63 -1.24 -1.68
C LEU A 121 18.72 -1.49 -2.75
N LYS A 122 18.36 -1.48 -4.05
CA LYS A 122 19.32 -1.59 -5.15
C LYS A 122 20.00 -0.27 -5.51
N ILE A 123 19.54 0.85 -4.97
CA ILE A 123 20.13 2.17 -5.19
C ILE A 123 21.50 2.22 -4.49
N GLU A 124 22.55 2.58 -5.23
CA GLU A 124 23.93 2.66 -4.72
C GLU A 124 24.15 3.90 -3.84
N ASP A 125 23.63 5.04 -4.29
CA ASP A 125 23.68 6.31 -3.55
C ASP A 125 22.83 6.23 -2.28
N LYS A 126 23.49 6.36 -1.12
CA LYS A 126 22.85 6.20 0.20
C LYS A 126 21.91 7.34 0.56
N ASP A 127 22.24 8.57 0.20
CA ASP A 127 21.40 9.73 0.50
C ASP A 127 20.13 9.67 -0.37
N TYR A 128 20.28 9.31 -1.64
CA TYR A 128 19.14 9.11 -2.54
C TYR A 128 18.27 7.90 -2.13
N GLN A 129 18.90 6.81 -1.70
CA GLN A 129 18.21 5.64 -1.16
C GLN A 129 17.37 5.99 0.07
N GLU A 130 17.93 6.73 1.02
CA GLU A 130 17.23 7.18 2.22
C GLU A 130 16.08 8.11 1.87
N HIS A 131 16.30 9.07 0.97
CA HIS A 131 15.25 9.95 0.47
C HIS A 131 14.07 9.17 -0.13
N LYS A 132 14.34 8.20 -1.02
CA LYS A 132 13.31 7.34 -1.62
C LYS A 132 12.57 6.50 -0.59
N TYR A 133 13.28 5.96 0.40
CA TYR A 133 12.68 5.22 1.52
C TYR A 133 11.71 6.11 2.31
N ASN A 134 12.08 7.35 2.58
CA ASN A 134 11.24 8.32 3.28
C ASN A 134 9.99 8.67 2.46
N MET A 135 10.11 8.89 1.15
CA MET A 135 8.96 9.13 0.27
C MET A 135 7.96 7.96 0.27
N MET A 136 8.47 6.73 0.15
CA MET A 136 7.64 5.52 0.21
C MET A 136 6.91 5.42 1.56
N ASN A 137 7.57 5.69 2.68
CA ASN A 137 6.91 5.64 3.98
C ASN A 137 5.85 6.74 4.14
N LYS A 138 6.03 7.93 3.53
CA LYS A 138 4.97 8.95 3.50
C LYS A 138 3.76 8.47 2.70
N MET A 139 3.96 7.80 1.57
CA MET A 139 2.86 7.23 0.78
C MET A 139 2.12 6.10 1.53
N VAL A 140 2.86 5.23 2.22
CA VAL A 140 2.25 4.20 3.08
C VAL A 140 1.45 4.84 4.20
N ASN A 141 1.99 5.87 4.87
CA ASN A 141 1.26 6.64 5.88
C ASN A 141 -0.03 7.25 5.32
N TYR A 142 0.00 7.79 4.11
CA TYR A 142 -1.18 8.32 3.44
C TYR A 142 -2.26 7.24 3.26
N CYS A 143 -1.87 6.05 2.78
CA CYS A 143 -2.80 4.92 2.63
C CYS A 143 -3.35 4.42 3.98
N ASP A 144 -2.54 4.47 5.04
CA ASP A 144 -2.91 4.04 6.40
C ASP A 144 -3.68 5.11 7.20
N SER A 145 -3.82 6.34 6.68
CA SER A 145 -4.46 7.46 7.37
C SER A 145 -5.99 7.35 7.29
N GLY A 146 -6.56 6.25 7.76
CA GLY A 146 -7.99 5.95 7.58
C GLY A 146 -8.97 6.78 8.43
N SER A 147 -8.52 7.88 9.03
CA SER A 147 -9.36 8.85 9.74
C SER A 147 -9.25 10.28 9.21
N SER A 148 -8.41 10.52 8.21
CA SER A 148 -8.13 11.85 7.69
C SER A 148 -8.57 11.95 6.24
N CYS A 149 -9.20 13.06 5.87
CA CYS A 149 -9.59 13.33 4.49
C CYS A 149 -8.40 13.21 3.52
N HIS A 150 -8.56 12.42 2.44
CA HIS A 150 -7.50 12.22 1.44
C HIS A 150 -7.06 13.52 0.76
N HIS A 151 -8.00 14.37 0.35
CA HIS A 151 -7.68 15.66 -0.28
C HIS A 151 -6.87 16.54 0.65
N ARG A 152 -7.21 16.55 1.94
CA ARG A 152 -6.47 17.29 2.95
C ARG A 152 -5.06 16.76 3.12
N CYS A 153 -4.90 15.43 3.20
CA CYS A 153 -3.58 14.81 3.32
C CYS A 153 -2.68 15.12 2.11
N ILE A 154 -3.22 15.05 0.89
CA ILE A 154 -2.47 15.39 -0.33
C ILE A 154 -2.10 16.87 -0.34
N LEU A 155 -3.05 17.78 -0.12
CA LEU A 155 -2.75 19.22 -0.18
C LEU A 155 -1.79 19.65 0.94
N SER A 156 -1.94 19.12 2.15
CA SER A 156 -1.01 19.37 3.25
C SER A 156 0.40 18.85 2.96
N TYR A 157 0.56 17.78 2.17
CA TYR A 157 1.86 17.29 1.73
C TYR A 157 2.62 18.33 0.90
N PHE A 158 1.89 19.09 0.07
CA PHE A 158 2.41 20.17 -0.76
C PHE A 158 2.37 21.54 -0.07
N GLU A 159 2.15 21.56 1.24
CA GLU A 159 2.03 22.81 2.03
C GLU A 159 0.88 23.72 1.56
N GLU A 160 -0.15 23.13 0.95
CA GLU A 160 -1.35 23.81 0.48
C GLU A 160 -2.53 23.65 1.45
N VAL A 161 -3.41 24.65 1.48
CA VAL A 161 -4.63 24.64 2.29
C VAL A 161 -5.74 23.94 1.52
N SER A 162 -6.27 22.86 2.12
CA SER A 162 -7.41 22.15 1.55
C SER A 162 -8.72 22.90 1.80
N PRO A 163 -9.57 23.09 0.77
CA PRO A 163 -10.97 23.40 1.01
C PRO A 163 -11.67 22.23 1.71
N GLU A 164 -12.90 22.44 2.17
CA GLU A 164 -13.72 21.35 2.70
C GLU A 164 -14.00 20.33 1.58
N CYS A 165 -13.76 19.06 1.90
CA CYS A 165 -13.89 17.95 0.96
C CYS A 165 -15.34 17.58 0.70
N GLU A 166 -16.24 17.85 1.66
CA GLU A 166 -17.64 17.42 1.63
C GLU A 166 -17.74 15.90 1.42
N GLU A 167 -18.10 15.44 0.23
CA GLU A 167 -18.33 14.01 -0.08
C GLU A 167 -17.45 13.49 -1.23
N HIS A 168 -16.28 14.11 -1.46
CA HIS A 168 -15.44 13.76 -2.62
C HIS A 168 -14.38 12.68 -2.36
N CYS A 169 -14.26 12.16 -1.13
CA CYS A 169 -13.40 11.02 -0.82
C CYS A 169 -14.10 10.02 0.11
N ASP A 170 -13.72 8.75 0.03
CA ASP A 170 -14.26 7.63 0.82
C ASP A 170 -14.30 7.89 2.33
N ILE A 171 -13.29 8.56 2.89
CA ILE A 171 -13.25 8.97 4.30
C ILE A 171 -14.37 9.94 4.63
N CYS A 172 -14.58 10.97 3.80
CA CYS A 172 -15.56 12.01 4.08
C CYS A 172 -17.00 11.59 3.74
N ILE A 173 -17.16 10.65 2.80
CA ILE A 173 -18.43 9.95 2.54
C ILE A 173 -18.81 9.04 3.72
N GLY A 174 -17.84 8.61 4.53
CA GLY A 174 -18.06 7.68 5.65
C GLY A 174 -18.17 6.22 5.22
N ASP A 175 -17.63 5.86 4.05
CA ASP A 175 -17.67 4.49 3.49
C ASP A 175 -16.64 3.55 4.17
N ILE A 176 -15.78 4.10 5.04
CA ILE A 176 -14.81 3.32 5.80
C ILE A 176 -15.46 2.80 7.08
N GLN A 177 -15.76 1.50 7.07
CA GLN A 177 -16.08 0.78 8.29
C GLN A 177 -14.83 0.68 9.16
N SER A 178 -14.69 1.59 10.13
CA SER A 178 -13.68 1.45 11.19
C SER A 178 -13.90 0.12 11.90
N GLN A 179 -12.98 -0.83 11.73
CA GLN A 179 -13.03 -2.07 12.48
C GLN A 179 -12.24 -1.84 13.76
N LYS A 180 -12.92 -1.78 14.92
CA LYS A 180 -12.25 -1.76 16.23
C LYS A 180 -11.40 -3.02 16.36
N ASP A 181 -10.10 -2.91 16.09
CA ASP A 181 -9.20 -4.03 16.17
C ASP A 181 -8.76 -4.24 17.62
N CYS A 182 -9.29 -5.28 18.27
CA CYS A 182 -9.05 -5.61 19.68
C CYS A 182 -7.61 -6.06 19.97
N THR A 183 -6.72 -6.07 18.97
CA THR A 183 -5.37 -6.62 19.05
C THR A 183 -4.43 -5.80 19.97
N ILE A 184 -4.74 -4.53 20.28
CA ILE A 184 -3.94 -3.68 21.20
C ILE A 184 -4.01 -4.14 22.66
N LEU A 185 -5.15 -4.67 23.11
CA LEU A 185 -5.27 -5.24 24.47
C LEU A 185 -4.25 -6.38 24.66
N THR A 186 -4.01 -7.17 23.60
CA THR A 186 -3.01 -8.25 23.59
C THR A 186 -1.56 -7.75 23.64
N ILE A 187 -1.23 -6.59 23.08
CA ILE A 187 0.16 -6.05 23.10
C ILE A 187 0.50 -5.47 24.49
N LEU A 188 -0.47 -4.83 25.15
CA LEU A 188 -0.28 -4.29 26.50
C LEU A 188 -0.05 -5.41 27.54
N GLU A 189 -0.64 -6.59 27.35
CA GLU A 189 -0.44 -7.76 28.23
C GLU A 189 0.88 -8.51 27.98
N VAL A 190 1.51 -8.32 26.83
CA VAL A 190 2.75 -9.02 26.40
C VAL A 190 4.01 -8.32 26.97
N GLN A 191 3.91 -7.76 28.18
CA GLN A 191 5.02 -7.05 28.82
C GLN A 191 6.31 -7.88 28.98
N LYS A 192 7.43 -7.19 28.68
CA LYS A 192 8.83 -7.43 29.09
C LYS A 192 9.64 -8.56 28.46
N LYS A 193 9.10 -9.46 27.63
CA LYS A 193 9.89 -10.52 26.95
C LYS A 193 9.64 -10.67 25.43
N ALA A 194 8.97 -9.70 24.82
CA ALA A 194 8.19 -9.88 23.60
C ALA A 194 8.88 -9.71 22.25
N THR A 195 10.08 -9.15 22.19
CA THR A 195 10.70 -8.75 20.92
C THR A 195 11.01 -9.97 20.03
N VAL A 196 11.51 -11.06 20.63
CA VAL A 196 11.76 -12.35 19.96
C VAL A 196 10.45 -13.11 19.69
N PHE A 197 9.44 -12.86 20.51
CA PHE A 197 8.17 -13.57 20.48
C PHE A 197 7.27 -13.11 19.32
N LEU A 198 7.22 -11.80 19.04
CA LEU A 198 6.50 -11.28 17.88
C LEU A 198 7.13 -11.82 16.59
N SER A 199 8.44 -11.67 16.36
CA SER A 199 9.07 -12.08 15.09
C SER A 199 8.82 -13.55 14.72
N GLN A 200 8.81 -14.47 15.69
CA GLN A 200 8.68 -15.90 15.42
C GLN A 200 7.25 -16.40 15.24
N VAL A 201 6.28 -15.84 15.99
CA VAL A 201 4.85 -16.12 15.79
C VAL A 201 4.36 -15.52 14.46
N LEU A 202 4.91 -14.37 14.07
CA LEU A 202 4.49 -13.60 12.90
C LEU A 202 5.06 -14.11 11.56
N LEU A 203 6.25 -14.72 11.57
CA LEU A 203 6.88 -15.28 10.37
C LEU A 203 6.43 -16.70 10.01
N GLY A 204 5.40 -17.22 10.71
CA GLY A 204 4.89 -18.56 10.44
C GLY A 204 5.86 -19.67 10.81
N SER A 205 6.71 -19.45 11.81
CA SER A 205 7.58 -20.50 12.34
C SER A 205 6.72 -21.70 12.76
N SER A 206 7.16 -22.89 12.38
CA SER A 206 6.46 -24.14 12.67
C SER A 206 6.28 -24.32 14.18
N ALA A 207 5.22 -25.03 14.60
CA ALA A 207 4.98 -25.33 16.01
C ALA A 207 6.18 -26.07 16.67
N SER A 208 6.99 -26.77 15.87
CA SER A 208 8.25 -27.40 16.27
C SER A 208 9.38 -26.40 16.58
N GLU A 209 9.53 -25.33 15.79
CA GLU A 209 10.55 -24.29 16.05
C GLU A 209 10.22 -23.49 17.31
N LEU A 210 8.93 -23.23 17.56
CA LEU A 210 8.47 -22.53 18.77
C LEU A 210 8.69 -23.37 20.04
N LYS A 211 8.50 -24.69 19.95
CA LYS A 211 8.81 -25.64 21.03
C LYS A 211 10.31 -25.73 21.30
N ALA A 212 11.15 -25.74 20.26
CA ALA A 212 12.60 -25.79 20.42
C ALA A 212 13.16 -24.59 21.21
N LEU A 213 12.48 -23.45 21.15
CA LEU A 213 12.84 -22.23 21.88
C LEU A 213 12.09 -22.06 23.21
N SER A 214 11.30 -23.06 23.63
CA SER A 214 10.45 -23.00 24.84
C SER A 214 9.49 -21.80 24.87
N LEU A 215 9.06 -21.33 23.71
CA LEU A 215 8.16 -20.17 23.57
C LEU A 215 6.68 -20.57 23.52
N ASP A 216 6.37 -21.86 23.37
CA ASP A 216 5.01 -22.43 23.38
C ASP A 216 4.33 -22.38 24.77
N VAL A 217 5.14 -22.20 25.82
CA VAL A 217 4.68 -22.03 27.21
C VAL A 217 4.59 -20.56 27.65
N ALA A 218 5.01 -19.61 26.81
CA ALA A 218 4.90 -18.20 27.14
C ALA A 218 3.43 -17.77 27.24
N HIS A 219 3.07 -17.04 28.30
CA HIS A 219 1.68 -16.60 28.56
C HIS A 219 1.06 -15.89 27.36
N GLY A 220 1.81 -14.98 26.71
CA GLY A 220 1.38 -14.27 25.50
C GLY A 220 1.09 -15.18 24.28
N PHE A 221 1.70 -16.37 24.20
CA PHE A 221 1.46 -17.33 23.11
C PHE A 221 0.11 -17.99 23.18
N ARG A 222 -0.35 -18.33 24.39
CA ARG A 222 -1.65 -18.95 24.59
C ARG A 222 -2.76 -17.94 24.35
N SER A 223 -2.59 -16.70 24.81
CA SER A 223 -3.58 -15.63 24.62
C SER A 223 -3.73 -15.19 23.16
N ALA A 224 -2.65 -15.17 22.37
CA ALA A 224 -2.71 -14.82 20.95
C ALA A 224 -3.15 -15.98 20.03
N LYS A 225 -3.26 -17.22 20.54
CA LYS A 225 -3.56 -18.44 19.78
C LYS A 225 -4.83 -18.40 18.92
N PRO A 226 -5.95 -17.86 19.42
CA PRO A 226 -7.16 -17.71 18.61
C PRO A 226 -6.95 -16.83 17.36
N TYR A 227 -6.02 -15.87 17.41
CA TYR A 227 -5.82 -14.88 16.36
C TYR A 227 -4.94 -15.39 15.21
N TYR A 228 -3.81 -16.06 15.50
CA TYR A 228 -2.92 -16.56 14.44
C TYR A 228 -3.32 -17.93 13.86
N GLN A 229 -4.28 -18.64 14.47
CA GLN A 229 -4.86 -19.86 13.90
C GLN A 229 -5.92 -19.57 12.83
N GLN A 230 -6.56 -18.40 12.88
CA GLN A 230 -7.53 -17.96 11.88
C GLN A 230 -6.85 -17.13 10.78
N ARG A 231 -7.28 -17.32 9.53
CA ARG A 231 -6.72 -16.60 8.37
C ARG A 231 -6.96 -15.08 8.46
N THR A 232 -8.06 -14.67 9.07
CA THR A 232 -8.43 -13.27 9.32
C THR A 232 -7.53 -12.60 10.36
N GLY A 233 -7.30 -13.26 11.50
CA GLY A 233 -6.44 -12.73 12.56
C GLY A 233 -4.97 -12.62 12.17
N ARG A 234 -4.46 -13.50 11.28
CA ARG A 234 -3.11 -13.32 10.66
C ARG A 234 -2.99 -12.02 9.87
N LYS A 235 -4.02 -11.66 9.08
CA LYS A 235 -4.02 -10.43 8.28
C LYS A 235 -4.12 -9.17 9.15
N GLN A 236 -4.97 -9.19 10.18
CA GLN A 236 -5.10 -8.09 11.15
C GLN A 236 -3.79 -7.83 11.87
N LEU A 237 -3.15 -8.91 12.36
CA LEU A 237 -1.87 -8.83 13.04
C LEU A 237 -0.76 -8.28 12.11
N GLN A 238 -0.76 -8.69 10.84
CA GLN A 238 0.13 -8.15 9.82
C GLN A 238 -0.07 -6.65 9.59
N ARG A 239 -1.33 -6.17 9.45
CA ARG A 239 -1.65 -4.74 9.33
C ARG A 239 -1.14 -3.96 10.55
N LEU A 240 -1.38 -4.44 11.76
CA LEU A 240 -0.90 -3.81 12.99
C LEU A 240 0.62 -3.68 13.02
N ILE A 241 1.37 -4.71 12.62
CA ILE A 241 2.83 -4.65 12.58
C ILE A 241 3.31 -3.57 11.63
N TYR A 242 2.75 -3.54 10.41
CA TYR A 242 3.13 -2.51 9.46
C TYR A 242 2.80 -1.12 9.99
N HIS A 243 1.63 -0.94 10.61
CA HIS A 243 1.27 0.30 11.28
C HIS A 243 2.29 0.70 12.36
N LEU A 244 2.70 -0.24 13.23
CA LEU A 244 3.70 0.01 14.26
C LEU A 244 5.09 0.31 13.68
N ILE A 245 5.47 -0.32 12.55
CA ILE A 245 6.71 0.00 11.82
C ILE A 245 6.65 1.42 11.28
N VAL A 246 5.54 1.77 10.65
CA VAL A 246 5.30 3.07 10.02
C VAL A 246 5.27 4.19 11.06
N LYS A 247 4.69 3.94 12.25
CA LYS A 247 4.73 4.86 13.40
C LYS A 247 6.10 4.91 14.10
N GLY A 248 7.08 4.13 13.66
CA GLY A 248 8.43 4.08 14.23
C GLY A 248 8.51 3.43 15.62
N ILE A 249 7.46 2.73 16.04
CA ILE A 249 7.35 2.06 17.35
C ILE A 249 8.21 0.77 17.34
N ILE A 250 8.16 0.03 16.24
CA ILE A 250 9.01 -1.14 15.99
C ILE A 250 9.81 -0.93 14.71
N LYS A 251 10.97 -1.56 14.60
CA LYS A 251 11.80 -1.58 13.38
C LYS A 251 11.98 -3.03 12.92
N LYS A 252 12.03 -3.24 11.61
CA LYS A 252 12.39 -4.53 11.03
C LYS A 252 13.88 -4.48 10.66
N GLU A 253 14.70 -5.28 11.31
CA GLU A 253 16.10 -5.52 10.94
C GLU A 253 16.21 -6.80 10.13
N ILE A 254 16.99 -6.74 9.05
CA ILE A 254 17.35 -7.89 8.23
C ILE A 254 18.86 -8.04 8.38
N ALA A 255 19.30 -9.00 9.18
CA ALA A 255 20.73 -9.28 9.35
C ALA A 255 21.18 -10.22 8.21
N GLY A 256 21.61 -9.65 7.08
CA GLY A 256 22.15 -10.43 5.96
C GLY A 256 21.10 -11.08 5.04
N THR A 257 21.59 -11.76 4.00
CA THR A 257 20.76 -12.27 2.87
C THR A 257 20.04 -13.58 3.15
N THR A 258 20.40 -14.29 4.23
CA THR A 258 19.88 -15.62 4.58
C THR A 258 19.15 -15.67 5.93
N GLU A 259 19.13 -14.59 6.71
CA GLU A 259 18.49 -14.61 8.03
C GLU A 259 17.02 -14.17 7.98
N LYS A 260 16.21 -14.81 8.83
CA LYS A 260 14.81 -14.43 9.02
C LYS A 260 14.76 -13.00 9.59
N PRO A 261 13.89 -12.12 9.06
CA PRO A 261 13.83 -10.73 9.51
C PRO A 261 13.42 -10.63 10.97
N THR A 262 14.17 -9.86 11.77
CA THR A 262 13.90 -9.66 13.19
C THR A 262 13.18 -8.34 13.42
N ILE A 263 12.13 -8.34 14.24
CA ILE A 263 11.40 -7.13 14.63
C ILE A 263 11.94 -6.68 15.97
N LEU A 264 12.42 -5.44 16.09
CA LEU A 264 12.94 -4.85 17.31
C LEU A 264 12.06 -3.68 17.77
N LEU A 265 11.85 -3.55 19.08
CA LEU A 265 11.23 -2.37 19.69
C LEU A 265 12.22 -1.20 19.67
N ASN A 266 11.74 -0.01 19.31
CA ASN A 266 12.57 1.19 19.36
C ASN A 266 12.57 1.73 20.80
N GLN A 267 13.74 1.79 21.45
CA GLN A 267 13.86 2.02 22.90
C GLN A 267 13.20 3.34 23.36
N GLY A 268 13.13 4.35 22.51
CA GLY A 268 12.53 5.67 22.80
C GLY A 268 11.02 5.81 22.57
N ASN A 269 10.30 4.78 22.09
CA ASN A 269 8.85 4.83 21.84
C ASN A 269 8.04 3.91 22.75
N THR A 270 8.67 3.34 23.78
CA THR A 270 8.01 2.46 24.77
C THR A 270 6.91 3.20 25.55
N GLU A 271 7.10 4.49 25.85
CA GLU A 271 6.11 5.32 26.52
C GLU A 271 4.81 5.50 25.71
N LYS A 272 4.90 5.62 24.37
CA LYS A 272 3.71 5.71 23.49
C LYS A 272 2.85 4.46 23.50
N LEU A 273 3.46 3.31 23.77
CA LEU A 273 2.78 2.02 23.98
C LEU A 273 2.22 1.90 25.40
N MET A 274 2.81 2.58 26.40
CA MET A 274 2.45 2.44 27.82
C MET A 274 1.23 3.27 28.25
N ASP A 275 0.77 4.19 27.41
CA ASP A 275 -0.22 5.20 27.79
C ASP A 275 -1.69 4.73 27.71
N ASN A 276 -1.96 3.42 27.59
CA ASN A 276 -3.32 2.83 27.51
C ASN A 276 -4.24 3.44 26.43
N LYS A 277 -3.69 4.15 25.43
CA LYS A 277 -4.48 4.73 24.34
C LYS A 277 -4.89 3.62 23.37
N GLU A 278 -6.20 3.43 23.18
CA GLU A 278 -6.73 2.59 22.10
C GLU A 278 -6.12 3.06 20.76
N ILE A 279 -5.43 2.17 20.02
CA ILE A 279 -4.99 2.47 18.66
C ILE A 279 -6.09 2.00 17.71
N ILE A 280 -6.79 2.93 17.07
CA ILE A 280 -7.82 2.55 16.09
C ILE A 280 -7.11 2.30 14.76
N LEU A 281 -7.22 1.07 14.25
CA LEU A 281 -6.83 0.72 12.89
C LEU A 281 -8.07 0.85 12.00
N PHE A 282 -7.91 1.49 10.85
CA PHE A 282 -8.95 1.69 9.85
C PHE A 282 -8.68 0.79 8.64
#